data_AF-A0A6M8W031-F1
#
_entry.id   AF-A0A6M8W031-F1
#
_cell.length_a   1.000
_cell.length_b   1.000
_cell.length_c   1.000
_cell.angle_alpha   90.00
_cell.angle_beta   90.00
_cell.angle_gamma   90.00
#
_symmetry.space_group_name_H-M   'P 1'
#
loop_
_entity.id
_entity.type
_entity.pdbx_description
1 polymer ?
#
loop_
_entity_poly.entity_id
_entity_poly.type
_entity_poly.pdbx_seq_one_letter_code
_entity_poly.pdbx_strand_id
1 'polypeptide(L)'
;MAVIPKTRREQIEWFESRLDAWAADPGSIGLTAEQVTQLAAEVAAARGRYQQAEQARNASRAATGAFHTATDGMTRSGRDLVATIKAFAEASDDRGVYDRANVPPPADRSPLPPPGRPTSIRTTLDTTGRIRLTWKADDAAASSGAYFIVLRRLEEEPTFGILGATGAKSFTDETIPLGTRRATYQIRPFRGQKAGKSSEQVAVQFGVEEAGEESGGTGRGAMRMAG
;
A
#
# COMPACT_ATOMS: atom_id res chain seq x y z
N MET A 1 9.56 16.64 -48.65
CA MET A 1 9.13 15.28 -48.27
C MET A 1 10.37 14.39 -48.24
N ALA A 2 10.60 13.63 -47.18
CA ALA A 2 11.73 12.69 -47.14
C ALA A 2 11.33 11.42 -47.91
N VAL A 3 12.04 11.14 -49.00
CA VAL A 3 11.80 9.96 -49.86
C VAL A 3 12.29 8.66 -49.19
N ILE A 4 13.29 8.78 -48.32
CA ILE A 4 13.90 7.68 -47.60
C ILE A 4 13.18 7.50 -46.24
N PRO A 5 12.83 6.26 -45.85
CA PRO A 5 12.22 5.97 -44.55
C PRO A 5 13.08 6.42 -43.37
N LYS A 6 12.45 6.62 -42.20
CA LYS A 6 13.15 7.14 -41.01
C LYS A 6 13.89 6.05 -40.24
N THR A 7 13.40 4.81 -40.26
CA THR A 7 14.03 3.75 -39.48
C THR A 7 15.10 3.04 -40.30
N ARG A 8 16.21 2.65 -39.65
CA ARG A 8 17.33 1.98 -40.33
C ARG A 8 16.93 0.68 -41.03
N ARG A 9 15.99 -0.08 -40.46
CA ARG A 9 15.47 -1.31 -41.07
C ARG A 9 14.73 -1.01 -42.37
N GLU A 10 13.80 -0.05 -42.31
CA GLU A 10 13.04 0.35 -43.50
C GLU A 10 13.95 0.98 -44.56
N GLN A 11 15.03 1.68 -44.16
CA GLN A 11 16.02 2.19 -45.10
C GLN A 11 16.70 1.05 -45.88
N ILE A 12 17.17 0.00 -45.18
CA ILE A 12 17.77 -1.18 -45.82
C ILE A 12 16.78 -1.81 -46.80
N GLU A 13 15.54 -2.08 -46.37
CA GLU A 13 14.49 -2.67 -47.22
C GLU A 13 14.14 -1.78 -48.42
N TRP A 14 14.11 -0.47 -48.22
CA TRP A 14 13.81 0.50 -49.26
C TRP A 14 14.88 0.52 -50.35
N PHE A 15 16.16 0.45 -49.99
CA PHE A 15 17.26 0.37 -50.95
C PHE A 15 17.30 -1.01 -51.65
N GLU A 16 17.13 -2.11 -50.91
CA GLU A 16 17.07 -3.47 -51.48
C GLU A 16 16.02 -3.58 -52.59
N SER A 17 14.81 -3.05 -52.36
CA SER A 17 13.72 -3.11 -53.35
C SER A 17 13.96 -2.29 -54.64
N ARG A 18 14.99 -1.43 -54.66
CA ARG A 18 15.27 -0.51 -55.79
C ARG A 18 16.56 -0.82 -56.52
N LEU A 19 17.48 -1.56 -55.90
CA LEU A 19 18.78 -1.89 -56.47
C LEU A 19 18.65 -2.55 -57.85
N ASP A 20 17.71 -3.48 -58.04
CA ASP A 20 17.53 -4.16 -59.33
C ASP A 20 17.13 -3.19 -60.46
N ALA A 21 16.20 -2.27 -60.17
CA ALA A 21 15.76 -1.28 -61.15
C ALA A 21 16.86 -0.25 -61.47
N TRP A 22 17.65 0.15 -60.48
CA TRP A 22 18.78 1.06 -60.68
C TRP A 22 19.96 0.39 -61.39
N ALA A 23 20.15 -0.91 -61.20
CA ALA A 23 21.19 -1.68 -61.87
C ALA A 23 20.87 -1.97 -63.35
N ALA A 24 19.58 -1.99 -63.73
CA ALA A 24 19.15 -2.33 -65.08
C ALA A 24 19.54 -1.27 -66.13
N ASP A 25 19.43 0.02 -65.80
CA ASP A 25 19.86 1.13 -66.67
C ASP A 25 20.27 2.37 -65.83
N PRO A 26 21.43 2.33 -65.17
CA PRO A 26 21.87 3.41 -64.28
C PRO A 26 22.09 4.73 -65.02
N GLY A 27 22.50 4.68 -66.29
CA GLY A 27 22.76 5.87 -67.12
C GLY A 27 21.50 6.71 -67.36
N SER A 28 20.35 6.06 -67.57
CA SER A 28 19.06 6.76 -67.77
C SER A 28 18.61 7.61 -66.57
N ILE A 29 19.10 7.30 -65.37
CA ILE A 29 18.76 7.99 -64.11
C ILE A 29 19.95 8.80 -63.53
N GLY A 30 21.03 8.97 -64.30
CA GLY A 30 22.19 9.78 -63.90
C GLY A 30 23.10 9.12 -62.87
N LEU A 31 23.05 7.79 -62.72
CA LEU A 31 23.97 7.01 -61.89
C LEU A 31 25.02 6.30 -62.75
N THR A 32 26.15 5.92 -62.15
CA THR A 32 27.12 5.02 -62.77
C THR A 32 26.94 3.58 -62.26
N ALA A 33 27.40 2.60 -63.04
CA ALA A 33 27.36 1.19 -62.63
C ALA A 33 28.18 0.94 -61.36
N GLU A 34 29.30 1.65 -61.19
CA GLU A 34 30.15 1.57 -60.00
C GLU A 34 29.43 2.07 -58.75
N GLN A 35 28.67 3.16 -58.85
CA GLN A 35 27.88 3.70 -57.74
C GLN A 35 26.80 2.71 -57.28
N VAL A 36 26.08 2.09 -58.22
CA VAL A 36 25.05 1.09 -57.89
C VAL A 36 25.69 -0.15 -57.26
N THR A 37 26.85 -0.57 -57.77
CA THR A 37 27.61 -1.70 -57.21
C THR A 37 28.09 -1.42 -55.78
N GLN A 38 28.63 -0.22 -55.53
CA GLN A 38 29.04 0.19 -54.19
C GLN A 38 27.84 0.20 -53.24
N LEU A 39 26.72 0.79 -53.64
CA LEU A 39 25.51 0.82 -52.82
C LEU A 39 25.00 -0.60 -52.51
N ALA A 40 25.02 -1.51 -53.48
CA ALA A 40 24.64 -2.90 -53.26
C ALA A 40 25.52 -3.57 -52.19
N ALA A 41 26.83 -3.33 -52.21
CA ALA A 41 27.75 -3.83 -51.20
C ALA A 41 27.48 -3.22 -49.81
N GLU A 42 27.20 -1.92 -49.73
CA GLU A 42 26.84 -1.23 -48.49
C GLU A 42 25.53 -1.75 -47.89
N VAL A 43 24.51 -1.95 -48.73
CA VAL A 43 23.21 -2.52 -48.33
C VAL A 43 23.37 -3.95 -47.81
N ALA A 44 24.14 -4.79 -48.50
CA ALA A 44 24.44 -6.14 -48.05
C ALA A 44 25.20 -6.15 -46.71
N ALA A 45 26.18 -5.27 -46.55
CA ALA A 45 26.89 -5.10 -45.29
C ALA A 45 25.96 -4.63 -44.15
N ALA A 46 25.10 -3.65 -44.42
CA ALA A 46 24.11 -3.14 -43.45
C ALA A 46 23.12 -4.23 -43.02
N ARG A 47 22.62 -5.05 -43.97
CA ARG A 47 21.76 -6.20 -43.69
C ARG A 47 22.46 -7.23 -42.79
N GLY A 48 23.72 -7.57 -43.10
CA GLY A 48 24.53 -8.48 -42.27
C GLY A 48 24.72 -7.96 -40.84
N ARG A 49 25.04 -6.66 -40.68
CA ARG A 49 25.17 -6.03 -39.36
C ARG A 49 23.85 -5.99 -38.58
N TYR A 50 22.73 -5.76 -39.27
CA TYR A 50 21.41 -5.80 -38.64
C TYR A 50 21.08 -7.20 -38.09
N GLN A 51 21.32 -8.25 -38.87
CA GLN A 51 21.11 -9.63 -38.44
C GLN A 51 22.00 -10.01 -37.23
N GLN A 52 23.28 -9.61 -37.25
CA GLN A 52 24.19 -9.81 -36.12
C GLN A 52 23.69 -9.09 -34.85
N ALA A 53 23.17 -7.87 -34.99
CA ALA A 53 22.63 -7.12 -33.86
C ALA A 53 21.37 -7.80 -33.29
N GLU A 54 20.46 -8.30 -34.12
CA GLU A 54 19.28 -9.06 -33.67
C GLU A 54 19.68 -10.36 -32.97
N GLN A 55 20.63 -11.10 -33.53
CA GLN A 55 21.18 -12.31 -32.90
C GLN A 55 21.80 -12.00 -31.53
N ALA A 56 22.59 -10.93 -31.42
CA ALA A 56 23.18 -10.50 -30.15
C ALA A 56 22.12 -10.11 -29.11
N ARG A 57 21.04 -9.41 -29.51
CA ARG A 57 19.91 -9.08 -28.63
C ARG A 57 19.20 -10.34 -28.13
N ASN A 58 18.99 -11.32 -29.01
CA ASN A 58 18.38 -12.61 -28.64
C ASN A 58 19.28 -13.39 -27.68
N ALA A 59 20.58 -13.47 -27.96
CA ALA A 59 21.56 -14.13 -27.10
C ALA A 59 21.64 -13.48 -25.72
N SER A 60 21.62 -12.14 -25.65
CA SER A 60 21.58 -11.40 -24.38
C SER A 60 20.33 -11.72 -23.57
N ARG A 61 19.13 -11.70 -24.19
CA ARG A 61 17.88 -12.08 -23.51
C ARG A 61 17.91 -13.52 -22.98
N ALA A 62 18.42 -14.45 -23.79
CA ALA A 62 18.57 -15.84 -23.39
C ALA A 62 19.53 -16.00 -22.21
N ALA A 63 20.68 -15.33 -22.25
CA ALA A 63 21.67 -15.35 -21.16
C ALA A 63 21.10 -14.79 -19.84
N THR A 64 20.33 -13.70 -19.90
CA THR A 64 19.63 -13.16 -18.72
C THR A 64 18.62 -14.15 -18.16
N GLY A 65 17.83 -14.81 -19.02
CA GLY A 65 16.89 -15.86 -18.58
C GLY A 65 17.59 -17.05 -17.92
N ALA A 66 18.73 -17.48 -18.47
CA ALA A 66 19.54 -18.56 -17.91
C ALA A 66 20.11 -18.20 -16.53
N PHE A 67 20.61 -16.96 -16.38
CA PHE A 67 21.08 -16.45 -15.09
C PHE A 67 19.98 -16.49 -14.03
N HIS A 68 18.79 -15.94 -14.31
CA HIS A 68 17.67 -15.94 -13.36
C HIS A 68 17.24 -17.36 -12.97
N THR A 69 17.13 -18.25 -13.96
CA THR A 69 16.78 -19.66 -13.72
C THR A 69 17.80 -20.34 -12.80
N ALA A 70 19.10 -20.09 -13.03
CA ALA A 70 20.17 -20.63 -12.19
C ALA A 70 20.13 -20.06 -10.77
N THR A 71 19.92 -18.75 -10.61
CA THR A 71 19.83 -18.13 -9.28
C THR A 71 18.59 -18.56 -8.50
N ASP A 72 17.47 -18.79 -9.18
CA ASP A 72 16.25 -19.31 -8.56
C ASP A 72 16.45 -20.76 -8.09
N GLY A 73 17.09 -21.58 -8.93
CA GLY A 73 17.47 -22.95 -8.59
C GLY A 73 18.41 -22.98 -7.38
N MET A 74 19.46 -22.17 -7.38
CA MET A 74 20.39 -22.03 -6.25
C MET A 74 19.67 -21.61 -4.97
N THR A 75 18.78 -20.61 -5.04
CA THR A 75 18.04 -20.09 -3.88
C THR A 75 17.07 -21.14 -3.33
N ARG A 76 16.42 -21.91 -4.20
CA ARG A 76 15.54 -23.03 -3.79
C ARG A 76 16.34 -24.07 -3.02
N SER A 77 17.41 -24.59 -3.61
CA SER A 77 18.27 -25.59 -2.95
C SER A 77 18.86 -25.05 -1.64
N GLY A 78 19.29 -23.79 -1.61
CA GLY A 78 19.79 -23.15 -0.39
C GLY A 78 18.73 -23.09 0.72
N ARG A 79 17.47 -22.78 0.40
CA ARG A 79 16.37 -22.81 1.36
C ARG A 79 16.11 -24.20 1.90
N ASP A 80 16.17 -25.23 1.04
CA ASP A 80 15.95 -26.62 1.44
C ASP A 80 17.06 -27.10 2.40
N LEU A 81 18.32 -26.70 2.14
CA LEU A 81 19.44 -26.98 3.04
C LEU A 81 19.28 -26.27 4.39
N VAL A 82 18.89 -24.99 4.41
CA VAL A 82 18.61 -24.25 5.65
C VAL A 82 17.46 -24.87 6.44
N ALA A 83 16.40 -25.33 5.76
CA ALA A 83 15.29 -26.05 6.39
C ALA A 83 15.77 -27.36 7.04
N THR A 84 16.67 -28.09 6.37
CA THR A 84 17.28 -29.31 6.90
C THR A 84 18.13 -29.03 8.14
N ILE A 85 18.95 -27.97 8.12
CA ILE A 85 19.74 -27.53 9.28
C ILE A 85 18.83 -27.22 10.47
N LYS A 86 17.74 -26.48 10.23
CA LYS A 86 16.74 -26.16 11.26
C LYS A 86 16.10 -27.42 11.83
N ALA A 87 15.64 -28.33 10.98
CA ALA A 87 15.01 -29.57 11.40
C ALA A 87 15.98 -30.44 12.22
N PHE A 88 17.26 -30.49 11.84
CA PHE A 88 18.29 -31.20 12.59
C PHE A 88 18.50 -30.58 13.98
N ALA A 89 18.65 -29.25 14.07
CA ALA A 89 18.81 -28.55 15.33
C ALA A 89 17.62 -28.77 16.28
N GLU A 90 16.39 -28.78 15.76
CA GLU A 90 15.16 -29.05 16.52
C GLU A 90 15.10 -30.53 16.98
N ALA A 91 15.45 -31.47 16.11
CA ALA A 91 15.42 -32.90 16.43
C ALA A 91 16.51 -33.30 17.43
N SER A 92 17.67 -32.63 17.44
CA SER A 92 18.77 -32.91 18.35
C SER A 92 18.76 -32.06 19.62
N ASP A 93 17.83 -31.11 19.76
CA ASP A 93 17.79 -30.10 20.83
C ASP A 93 19.14 -29.36 21.02
N ASP A 94 19.88 -29.15 19.92
CA ASP A 94 21.21 -28.50 19.93
C ASP A 94 21.19 -27.23 19.08
N ARG A 95 21.13 -26.07 19.75
CA ARG A 95 21.19 -24.76 19.08
C ARG A 95 22.57 -24.43 18.51
N GLY A 96 23.65 -25.10 18.94
CA GLY A 96 25.00 -24.92 18.40
C GLY A 96 25.16 -25.40 16.94
N VAL A 97 24.17 -26.12 16.41
CA VAL A 97 24.08 -26.47 14.99
C VAL A 97 24.08 -25.22 14.10
N TYR A 98 23.42 -24.14 14.51
CA TYR A 98 23.34 -22.88 13.76
C TYR A 98 24.71 -22.20 13.63
N ASP A 99 25.48 -22.16 14.73
CA ASP A 99 26.83 -21.60 14.75
C ASP A 99 27.78 -22.40 13.86
N ARG A 100 27.72 -23.75 13.92
CA ARG A 100 28.52 -24.63 13.06
C ARG A 100 28.16 -24.48 11.58
N ALA A 101 26.90 -24.19 11.27
CA ALA A 101 26.42 -23.93 9.93
C ALA A 101 26.66 -22.47 9.46
N ASN A 102 27.09 -21.58 10.35
CA ASN A 102 27.18 -20.14 10.12
C ASN A 102 25.86 -19.53 9.61
N VAL A 103 24.75 -19.99 10.18
CA VAL A 103 23.39 -19.51 9.89
C VAL A 103 22.82 -18.89 11.15
N PRO A 104 22.25 -17.67 11.11
CA PRO A 104 21.64 -17.08 12.29
C PRO A 104 20.45 -17.94 12.76
N PRO A 105 20.33 -18.22 14.08
CA PRO A 105 19.20 -18.98 14.59
C PRO A 105 17.88 -18.22 14.35
N PRO A 106 16.75 -18.94 14.22
CA PRO A 106 15.43 -18.31 14.15
C PRO A 106 15.19 -17.44 15.38
N ALA A 107 14.61 -16.26 15.16
CA ALA A 107 14.21 -15.38 16.26
C ALA A 107 13.22 -16.11 17.19
N ASP A 108 13.41 -15.93 18.49
CA ASP A 108 12.48 -16.45 19.48
C ASP A 108 11.10 -15.79 19.30
N ARG A 109 10.04 -16.57 19.49
CA ARG A 109 8.67 -16.05 19.45
C ARG A 109 8.48 -15.10 20.63
N SER A 110 8.41 -13.80 20.37
CA SER A 110 8.01 -12.84 21.39
C SER A 110 6.48 -12.77 21.47
N PRO A 111 5.91 -12.64 22.68
CA PRO A 111 4.50 -12.36 22.82
C PRO A 111 4.15 -11.05 22.13
N LEU A 112 3.15 -11.12 21.25
CA LEU A 112 2.53 -9.97 20.62
C LEU A 112 2.16 -8.90 21.68
N PRO A 113 2.44 -7.59 21.43
CA PRO A 113 2.16 -6.51 22.38
C PRO A 113 0.65 -6.35 22.64
N PRO A 114 0.18 -5.55 23.61
CA PRO A 114 -1.23 -5.17 23.65
C PRO A 114 -1.63 -4.40 22.38
N PRO A 115 -2.90 -4.43 21.92
CA PRO A 115 -3.28 -3.65 20.76
C PRO A 115 -3.17 -2.15 21.05
N GLY A 116 -2.85 -1.39 20.00
CA GLY A 116 -2.64 0.05 20.06
C GLY A 116 -3.89 0.83 20.46
N ARG A 117 -3.64 2.05 20.96
CA ARG A 117 -4.70 3.00 21.35
C ARG A 117 -5.64 3.26 20.16
N PRO A 118 -6.96 3.21 20.33
CA PRO A 118 -7.88 3.64 19.29
C PRO A 118 -7.74 5.16 19.05
N THR A 119 -7.58 5.54 17.79
CA THR A 119 -7.37 6.91 17.34
C THR A 119 -8.25 7.22 16.12
N SER A 120 -8.25 8.48 15.68
CA SER A 120 -9.04 8.93 14.52
C SER A 120 -10.51 8.53 14.63
N ILE A 121 -11.08 8.65 15.83
CA ILE A 121 -12.45 8.23 16.09
C ILE A 121 -13.38 9.16 15.31
N ARG A 122 -14.25 8.58 14.49
CA ARG A 122 -15.31 9.28 13.78
C ARG A 122 -16.65 8.78 14.27
N THR A 123 -17.54 9.73 14.54
CA THR A 123 -18.92 9.49 14.91
C THR A 123 -19.80 9.97 13.77
N THR A 124 -20.70 9.13 13.31
CA THR A 124 -21.71 9.48 12.30
C THR A 124 -23.07 9.09 12.83
N LEU A 125 -24.05 9.97 12.65
CA LEU A 125 -25.45 9.66 12.90
C LEU A 125 -26.05 9.06 11.62
N ASP A 126 -26.73 7.92 11.73
CA ASP A 126 -27.48 7.37 10.60
C ASP A 126 -28.91 7.93 10.51
N THR A 127 -29.62 7.58 9.45
CA THR A 127 -31.01 8.04 9.21
C THR A 127 -32.02 7.54 10.24
N THR A 128 -31.63 6.57 11.08
CA THR A 128 -32.48 6.02 12.16
C THR A 128 -32.12 6.58 13.53
N GLY A 129 -31.16 7.52 13.59
CA GLY A 129 -30.73 8.16 14.84
C GLY A 129 -29.69 7.36 15.63
N ARG A 130 -29.10 6.30 15.05
CA ARG A 130 -28.06 5.50 15.72
C ARG A 130 -26.70 6.14 15.51
N ILE A 131 -25.84 6.03 16.51
CA ILE A 131 -24.45 6.50 16.39
C ILE A 131 -23.58 5.35 15.91
N ARG A 132 -22.93 5.54 14.77
CA ARG A 132 -21.84 4.69 14.33
C ARG A 132 -20.51 5.31 14.70
N LEU A 133 -19.71 4.56 15.46
CA LEU A 133 -18.32 4.86 15.77
C LEU A 133 -17.42 4.06 14.82
N THR A 134 -16.40 4.72 14.28
CA THR A 134 -15.31 4.07 13.54
C THR A 134 -13.97 4.60 14.02
N TRP A 135 -12.92 3.78 14.01
CA TRP A 135 -11.61 4.17 14.51
C TRP A 135 -10.45 3.48 13.79
N LYS A 136 -9.24 3.96 14.05
CA LYS A 136 -7.99 3.27 13.73
C LYS A 136 -7.36 2.74 15.02
N ALA A 137 -6.54 1.70 14.90
CA ALA A 137 -5.75 1.16 15.99
C ALA A 137 -4.62 0.31 15.40
N ASP A 138 -3.39 0.55 15.84
CA ASP A 138 -2.21 -0.24 15.46
C ASP A 138 -2.18 -1.56 16.22
N ASP A 139 -1.47 -2.57 15.70
CA ASP A 139 -1.37 -3.90 16.32
C ASP A 139 -2.72 -4.52 16.72
N ALA A 140 -3.78 -4.17 15.99
CA ALA A 140 -5.16 -4.51 16.35
C ALA A 140 -5.94 -5.10 15.16
N ALA A 141 -5.28 -5.93 14.35
CA ALA A 141 -5.96 -6.72 13.34
C ALA A 141 -6.84 -7.78 14.02
N ALA A 142 -8.04 -8.05 13.50
CA ALA A 142 -8.93 -9.06 14.08
C ALA A 142 -8.25 -10.45 14.14
N SER A 143 -7.47 -10.80 13.12
CA SER A 143 -6.67 -12.04 13.04
C SER A 143 -5.59 -12.16 14.12
N SER A 144 -5.28 -11.09 14.84
CA SER A 144 -4.29 -11.07 15.93
C SER A 144 -4.90 -11.29 17.32
N GLY A 145 -6.19 -11.66 17.38
CA GLY A 145 -6.94 -11.84 18.62
C GLY A 145 -7.26 -10.53 19.36
N ALA A 146 -7.19 -9.39 18.65
CA ALA A 146 -7.52 -8.09 19.19
C ALA A 146 -9.05 -7.85 19.13
N TYR A 147 -9.60 -7.28 20.20
CA TYR A 147 -10.99 -6.83 20.26
C TYR A 147 -11.09 -5.51 21.04
N PHE A 148 -12.22 -4.85 20.97
CA PHE A 148 -12.46 -3.55 21.57
C PHE A 148 -13.71 -3.60 22.44
N ILE A 149 -13.61 -3.07 23.65
CA ILE A 149 -14.76 -2.77 24.49
C ILE A 149 -15.11 -1.30 24.26
N VAL A 150 -16.37 -1.05 23.90
CA VAL A 150 -16.93 0.29 23.75
C VAL A 150 -17.66 0.62 25.04
N LEU A 151 -17.28 1.74 25.64
CA LEU A 151 -17.88 2.28 26.84
C LEU A 151 -18.64 3.57 26.50
N ARG A 152 -19.76 3.79 27.17
CA ARG A 152 -20.59 4.99 27.03
C ARG A 152 -20.93 5.57 28.40
N ARG A 153 -21.03 6.89 28.45
CA ARG A 153 -21.61 7.66 29.55
C ARG A 153 -22.55 8.72 28.97
N LEU A 154 -23.80 8.74 29.42
CA LEU A 154 -24.76 9.81 29.11
C LEU A 154 -24.57 11.00 30.05
N GLU A 155 -25.19 12.14 29.75
CA GLU A 155 -25.03 13.40 30.49
C GLU A 155 -25.28 13.28 32.00
N GLU A 156 -26.32 12.55 32.39
CA GLU A 156 -26.72 12.35 33.79
C GLU A 156 -25.99 11.18 34.47
N GLU A 157 -25.20 10.42 33.72
CA GLU A 157 -24.48 9.26 34.26
C GLU A 157 -23.10 9.70 34.79
N PRO A 158 -22.71 9.31 36.02
CA PRO A 158 -21.42 9.72 36.58
C PRO A 158 -20.24 8.91 36.01
N THR A 159 -20.49 7.69 35.52
CA THR A 159 -19.43 6.74 35.14
C THR A 159 -19.68 6.11 33.77
N PHE A 160 -18.61 5.60 33.14
CA PHE A 160 -18.70 4.87 31.87
C PHE A 160 -19.22 3.44 32.11
N GLY A 161 -20.34 3.10 31.48
CA GLY A 161 -20.84 1.72 31.38
C GLY A 161 -20.28 1.01 30.14
N ILE A 162 -20.17 -0.31 30.21
CA ILE A 162 -19.85 -1.13 29.03
C ILE A 162 -21.09 -1.17 28.14
N LEU A 163 -20.94 -0.71 26.90
CA LEU A 163 -21.99 -0.74 25.90
C LEU A 163 -21.94 -2.03 25.08
N GLY A 164 -20.73 -2.51 24.77
CA GLY A 164 -20.53 -3.75 24.03
C GLY A 164 -19.08 -4.03 23.68
N ALA A 165 -18.85 -5.16 23.03
CA ALA A 165 -17.53 -5.55 22.53
C ALA A 165 -17.59 -5.89 21.03
N THR A 166 -16.50 -5.63 20.31
CA THR A 166 -16.39 -5.91 18.87
C THR A 166 -14.97 -6.24 18.47
N GLY A 167 -14.79 -7.18 17.54
CA GLY A 167 -13.51 -7.43 16.87
C GLY A 167 -13.24 -6.47 15.70
N ALA A 168 -14.26 -5.73 15.26
CA ALA A 168 -14.15 -4.76 14.19
C ALA A 168 -13.71 -3.39 14.71
N LYS A 169 -13.12 -2.56 13.84
CA LYS A 169 -12.81 -1.15 14.15
C LYS A 169 -14.01 -0.22 13.93
N SER A 170 -15.20 -0.74 14.23
CA SER A 170 -16.46 -0.03 14.15
C SER A 170 -17.48 -0.63 15.11
N PHE A 171 -18.35 0.22 15.65
CA PHE A 171 -19.44 -0.16 16.53
C PHE A 171 -20.64 0.75 16.29
N THR A 172 -21.85 0.21 16.35
CA THR A 172 -23.08 0.99 16.23
C THR A 172 -23.79 0.97 17.58
N ASP A 173 -24.04 2.12 18.17
CA ASP A 173 -24.89 2.27 19.35
C ASP A 173 -26.36 2.42 18.92
N GLU A 174 -27.15 1.39 19.21
CA GLU A 174 -28.59 1.34 18.93
C GLU A 174 -29.46 1.64 20.16
N THR A 175 -28.82 1.99 21.28
CA THR A 175 -29.46 2.02 22.61
C THR A 175 -29.51 3.42 23.22
N ILE A 176 -29.30 4.46 22.41
CA ILE A 176 -29.36 5.85 22.87
C ILE A 176 -30.83 6.23 23.09
N PRO A 177 -31.23 6.62 24.32
CA PRO A 177 -32.60 7.05 24.58
C PRO A 177 -32.95 8.33 23.82
N LEU A 178 -34.21 8.45 23.40
CA LEU A 178 -34.75 9.69 22.85
C LEU A 178 -34.63 10.82 23.89
N GLY A 179 -34.28 12.03 23.43
CA GLY A 179 -34.07 13.19 24.29
C GLY A 179 -32.66 13.32 24.87
N THR A 180 -31.74 12.38 24.59
CA THR A 180 -30.33 12.50 24.98
C THR A 180 -29.70 13.75 24.34
N ARG A 181 -29.15 14.67 25.14
CA ARG A 181 -28.46 15.87 24.65
C ARG A 181 -26.97 15.61 24.41
N ARG A 182 -26.36 14.71 25.18
CA ARG A 182 -24.94 14.37 25.07
C ARG A 182 -24.66 12.92 25.41
N ALA A 183 -23.84 12.27 24.59
CA ALA A 183 -23.27 10.95 24.86
C ALA A 183 -21.75 11.03 24.73
N THR A 184 -21.01 10.50 25.71
CA THR A 184 -19.55 10.42 25.68
C THR A 184 -19.12 8.97 25.54
N TYR A 185 -18.21 8.70 24.61
CA TYR A 185 -17.70 7.37 24.31
C TYR A 185 -16.22 7.25 24.64
N GLN A 186 -15.83 6.04 25.06
CA GLN A 186 -14.44 5.65 25.18
C GLN A 186 -14.27 4.23 24.66
N ILE A 187 -13.19 3.97 23.93
CA ILE A 187 -12.90 2.66 23.33
C ILE A 187 -11.64 2.10 23.97
N ARG A 188 -11.71 0.88 24.50
CA ARG A 188 -10.57 0.21 25.12
C ARG A 188 -10.22 -1.08 24.37
N PRO A 189 -9.00 -1.19 23.83
CA PRO A 189 -8.56 -2.39 23.11
C PRO A 189 -8.05 -3.48 24.06
N PHE A 190 -8.20 -4.74 23.64
CA PHE A 190 -7.76 -5.92 24.38
C PHE A 190 -7.21 -6.99 23.43
N ARG A 191 -6.24 -7.78 23.89
CA ARG A 191 -5.77 -9.03 23.28
C ARG A 191 -5.72 -10.10 24.38
N GLY A 192 -6.67 -11.02 24.38
CA GLY A 192 -6.92 -11.87 25.54
C GLY A 192 -7.13 -11.00 26.79
N GLN A 193 -6.35 -11.25 27.86
CA GLN A 193 -6.41 -10.44 29.09
C GLN A 193 -5.55 -9.16 29.04
N LYS A 194 -4.75 -8.95 27.99
CA LYS A 194 -3.89 -7.76 27.87
C LYS A 194 -4.69 -6.57 27.38
N ALA A 195 -4.89 -5.58 28.23
CA ALA A 195 -5.52 -4.32 27.85
C ALA A 195 -4.50 -3.35 27.24
N GLY A 196 -4.86 -2.71 26.12
CA GLY A 196 -4.14 -1.53 25.62
C GLY A 196 -4.68 -0.24 26.23
N LYS A 197 -4.08 0.89 25.83
CA LYS A 197 -4.50 2.22 26.29
C LYS A 197 -5.87 2.58 25.71
N SER A 198 -6.77 3.09 26.54
CA SER A 198 -8.07 3.61 26.08
C SER A 198 -7.90 4.81 25.15
N SER A 199 -8.87 5.01 24.27
CA SER A 199 -8.98 6.20 23.44
C SER A 199 -9.13 7.48 24.27
N GLU A 200 -8.99 8.61 23.58
CA GLU A 200 -9.58 9.86 24.06
C GLU A 200 -11.09 9.72 24.15
N GLN A 201 -11.69 10.47 25.08
CA GLN A 201 -13.13 10.52 25.19
C GLN A 201 -13.68 11.33 24.02
N VAL A 202 -14.70 10.79 23.36
CA VAL A 202 -15.36 11.45 22.24
C VAL A 202 -16.77 11.80 22.68
N ALA A 203 -17.06 13.09 22.79
CA ALA A 203 -18.40 13.57 23.08
C ALA A 203 -19.16 13.78 21.77
N VAL A 204 -20.38 13.27 21.72
CA VAL A 204 -21.37 13.56 20.68
C VAL A 204 -22.47 14.38 21.32
N GLN A 205 -22.64 15.62 20.85
CA GLN A 205 -23.70 16.52 21.26
C GLN A 205 -24.82 16.47 20.23
N PHE A 206 -26.05 16.39 20.71
CA PHE A 206 -27.26 16.41 19.91
C PHE A 206 -27.92 17.78 20.06
N GLY A 207 -28.12 18.45 18.93
CA GLY A 207 -28.59 19.83 18.91
C GLY A 207 -27.45 20.85 19.10
N VAL A 208 -27.82 22.13 19.08
CA VAL A 208 -26.92 23.26 19.28
C VAL A 208 -27.40 24.00 20.53
N GLU A 209 -26.48 24.34 21.43
CA GLU A 209 -26.77 25.30 22.49
C GLU A 209 -26.72 26.71 21.87
N GLU A 210 -27.84 27.43 21.88
CA GLU A 210 -27.81 28.86 21.55
C GLU A 210 -26.94 29.57 22.60
N ALA A 211 -25.92 30.29 22.15
CA ALA A 211 -25.16 31.17 23.01
C ALA A 211 -26.12 32.25 23.53
N GLY A 212 -26.48 32.16 24.83
CA GLY A 212 -27.40 33.10 25.46
C GLY A 212 -26.88 34.53 25.30
N GLU A 213 -27.68 35.36 24.65
CA GLU A 213 -27.49 36.81 24.56
C GLU A 213 -27.48 37.37 26.00
N GLU A 214 -26.34 37.90 26.45
CA GLU A 214 -26.25 38.61 27.73
C GLU A 214 -27.27 39.76 27.69
N SER A 215 -28.38 39.57 28.39
CA SER A 215 -29.39 40.59 28.64
C SER A 215 -28.76 41.76 29.38
N GLY A 216 -28.29 42.75 28.62
CA GLY A 216 -27.84 44.05 29.12
C GLY A 216 -29.01 44.82 29.72
N GLY A 217 -29.29 44.55 31.00
CA GLY A 217 -30.26 45.27 31.80
C GLY A 217 -29.88 46.73 31.99
N THR A 218 -30.42 47.61 31.15
CA THR A 218 -30.38 49.06 31.32
C THR A 218 -31.44 49.48 32.34
N GLY A 219 -31.11 49.36 33.63
CA GLY A 219 -31.89 49.95 34.72
C GLY A 219 -31.50 51.40 34.97
N ARG A 220 -32.14 52.35 34.27
CA ARG A 220 -31.97 53.80 34.49
C ARG A 220 -33.17 54.37 35.26
N GLY A 221 -32.97 54.62 36.55
CA GLY A 221 -33.50 55.79 37.29
C GLY A 221 -34.91 55.71 37.91
N ALA A 222 -34.96 55.74 39.25
CA ALA A 222 -35.95 56.55 39.98
C ALA A 222 -35.42 56.92 41.38
N MET A 223 -35.34 58.23 41.60
CA MET A 223 -34.93 58.96 42.81
C MET A 223 -36.18 59.25 43.65
N ARG A 224 -36.16 59.05 45.00
CA ARG A 224 -36.89 59.89 45.99
C ARG A 224 -36.61 59.51 47.45
N MET A 225 -35.83 60.37 48.10
CA MET A 225 -35.99 61.05 49.41
C MET A 225 -36.81 60.45 50.58
N ALA A 226 -36.14 60.54 51.74
CA ALA A 226 -36.59 61.01 53.08
C ALA A 226 -37.20 60.02 54.10
N GLY A 227 -36.62 60.08 55.31
CA GLY A 227 -37.00 59.41 56.55
C GLY A 227 -35.82 59.40 57.51
#